data_AF-A0A4U9HXI5-F1
#
_entry.id   AF-A0A4U9HXI5-F1
#
_cell.length_a   1.000
_cell.length_b   1.000
_cell.length_c   1.000
_cell.angle_alpha   90.00
_cell.angle_beta   90.00
_cell.angle_gamma   90.00
#
_symmetry.space_group_name_H-M   'P 1'
#
loop_
_entity.id
_entity.type
_entity.pdbx_description
1 polymer ?
#
loop_
_entity_poly.entity_id
_entity_poly.type
_entity_poly.pdbx_seq_one_letter_code
_entity_poly.pdbx_strand_id
1 'polypeptide(L)'
;MTILENVAYGLMVKGINKTTRQAQAREALEKVGLSFAETRKPSQLSGGQRQRVAIARALVNQPRVLLLDEPLGALDLKLREQMQFELKKLQQELGITFIFVTHDQGEALSMSDRVAVFNNGRIEQVDTPHELYLRPRTPFVASFVGTSNVFTDALAQRVCGLSGSYSLRPEHIRLDGEGEIQVQGRVQAVQFQGAATRFELRLAEGEKLLVSQANLTGTTPGTGWSQGRWSPPRGRATPWCRCMRRGEMDMSVSPPPASHGLSGRLSALFWRRPALGLFLLLLGPLMWFGIVYLGSLFALLWQGFYTFDDFTMSVTPDLTFANIRALFNPANYDIILRTLTMAIAVTLGCAILAFPMAWYMARYTRGKWKPFSISQ
;
A
#
# COMPACT_ATOMS: atom_id res chain seq x y z
N MET A 1 -10.81 -25.57 -17.92
CA MET A 1 -10.40 -26.69 -17.03
C MET A 1 -11.21 -26.68 -15.75
N THR A 2 -11.56 -27.85 -15.23
CA THR A 2 -12.10 -28.02 -13.86
C THR A 2 -10.98 -27.87 -12.82
N ILE A 3 -11.32 -27.81 -11.54
CA ILE A 3 -10.33 -27.77 -10.45
C ILE A 3 -9.49 -29.05 -10.41
N LEU A 4 -10.13 -30.21 -10.57
CA LEU A 4 -9.40 -31.48 -10.64
C LEU A 4 -8.38 -31.49 -11.80
N GLU A 5 -8.76 -30.98 -12.97
CA GLU A 5 -7.85 -30.84 -14.11
C GLU A 5 -6.75 -29.82 -13.86
N ASN A 6 -7.06 -28.72 -13.18
CA ASN A 6 -6.08 -27.68 -12.83
C ASN A 6 -4.98 -28.21 -11.91
N VAL A 7 -5.37 -28.98 -10.87
CA VAL A 7 -4.41 -29.61 -9.95
C VAL A 7 -3.63 -30.72 -10.66
N ALA A 8 -4.28 -31.54 -11.49
CA ALA A 8 -3.62 -32.62 -12.24
C ALA A 8 -2.68 -32.15 -13.36
N TYR A 9 -2.72 -30.86 -13.74
CA TYR A 9 -1.99 -30.32 -14.89
C TYR A 9 -0.47 -30.56 -14.80
N GLY A 10 0.14 -30.34 -13.62
CA GLY A 10 1.58 -30.54 -13.44
C GLY A 10 2.03 -31.99 -13.69
N LEU A 11 1.18 -32.96 -13.35
CA LEU A 11 1.42 -34.38 -13.60
C LEU A 11 1.19 -34.76 -15.07
N MET A 12 0.23 -34.10 -15.74
CA MET A 12 0.02 -34.26 -17.18
C MET A 12 1.26 -33.86 -17.97
N VAL A 13 1.90 -32.74 -17.64
CA VAL A 13 3.14 -32.28 -18.29
C VAL A 13 4.29 -33.27 -18.08
N LYS A 14 4.33 -33.95 -16.93
CA LYS A 14 5.28 -35.04 -16.65
C LYS A 14 4.98 -36.37 -17.37
N GLY A 15 3.92 -36.42 -18.18
CA GLY A 15 3.54 -37.63 -18.92
C GLY A 15 2.86 -38.72 -18.07
N ILE A 16 2.38 -38.39 -16.87
CA ILE A 16 1.68 -39.36 -16.01
C ILE A 16 0.30 -39.67 -16.61
N ASN A 17 -0.06 -40.96 -16.60
CA ASN A 17 -1.33 -41.42 -17.15
C ASN A 17 -2.54 -40.76 -16.47
N LYS A 18 -3.67 -40.69 -17.19
CA LYS A 18 -4.87 -39.96 -16.76
C LYS A 18 -5.45 -40.47 -15.42
N THR A 19 -5.46 -41.78 -15.22
CA THR A 19 -6.05 -42.40 -14.02
C THR A 19 -5.22 -42.07 -12.79
N THR A 20 -3.91 -42.28 -12.86
CA THR A 20 -2.96 -42.00 -11.76
C THR A 20 -2.91 -40.51 -11.43
N ARG A 21 -2.85 -39.62 -12.44
CA ARG A 21 -2.80 -38.18 -12.17
C ARG A 21 -4.08 -37.64 -11.53
N GLN A 22 -5.25 -38.18 -11.91
CA GLN A 22 -6.51 -37.79 -11.27
C GLN A 22 -6.58 -38.31 -9.82
N ALA A 23 -6.12 -39.53 -9.55
CA ALA A 23 -6.06 -40.05 -8.18
C ALA A 23 -5.16 -39.17 -7.28
N GLN A 24 -3.96 -38.83 -7.74
CA GLN A 24 -3.04 -37.95 -7.00
C GLN A 24 -3.60 -36.53 -6.83
N ALA A 25 -4.30 -36.00 -7.84
CA ALA A 25 -4.95 -34.69 -7.73
C ALA A 25 -6.09 -34.68 -6.70
N ARG A 26 -6.86 -35.78 -6.56
CA ARG A 26 -7.88 -35.90 -5.50
C ARG A 26 -7.25 -35.95 -4.11
N GLU A 27 -6.18 -36.73 -3.95
CA GLU A 27 -5.44 -36.79 -2.68
C GLU A 27 -4.88 -35.40 -2.29
N ALA A 28 -4.35 -34.64 -3.26
CA ALA A 28 -3.89 -33.28 -3.02
C ALA A 28 -5.04 -32.31 -2.65
N LEU A 29 -6.21 -32.47 -3.27
CA LEU A 29 -7.41 -31.68 -2.92
C LEU A 29 -7.96 -32.03 -1.53
N GLU A 30 -7.87 -33.30 -1.14
CA GLU A 30 -8.24 -33.76 0.20
C GLU A 30 -7.34 -33.14 1.28
N LYS A 31 -6.01 -33.11 1.05
CA LYS A 31 -5.03 -32.47 1.95
C LYS A 31 -5.32 -30.98 2.23
N VAL A 32 -5.92 -30.27 1.27
CA VAL A 32 -6.30 -28.85 1.44
C VAL A 32 -7.78 -28.66 1.83
N GLY A 33 -8.52 -29.73 2.08
CA GLY A 33 -9.93 -29.71 2.48
C GLY A 33 -10.89 -29.29 1.37
N LEU A 34 -10.58 -29.57 0.10
CA LEU A 34 -11.37 -29.19 -1.09
C LEU A 34 -11.90 -30.37 -1.91
N SER A 35 -12.10 -31.54 -1.29
CA SER A 35 -12.67 -32.73 -1.95
C SER A 35 -14.03 -32.46 -2.62
N PHE A 36 -14.87 -31.59 -2.06
CA PHE A 36 -16.18 -31.23 -2.62
C PHE A 36 -16.12 -30.36 -3.89
N ALA A 37 -14.95 -29.81 -4.23
CA ALA A 37 -14.81 -28.81 -5.29
C ALA A 37 -14.29 -29.36 -6.62
N GLU A 38 -13.97 -30.65 -6.72
CA GLU A 38 -13.30 -31.27 -7.87
C GLU A 38 -13.88 -30.90 -9.26
N THR A 39 -15.21 -30.91 -9.37
CA THR A 39 -15.95 -30.68 -10.62
C THR A 39 -16.21 -29.21 -10.93
N ARG A 40 -15.96 -28.31 -9.96
CA ARG A 40 -16.20 -26.88 -10.12
C ARG A 40 -15.13 -26.23 -10.99
N LYS A 41 -15.46 -25.06 -11.54
CA LYS A 41 -14.53 -24.16 -12.24
C LYS A 41 -13.94 -23.13 -11.27
N PRO A 42 -12.75 -22.57 -11.53
CA PRO A 42 -12.13 -21.56 -10.66
C PRO A 42 -13.00 -20.33 -10.35
N SER A 43 -13.88 -19.93 -11.28
CA SER A 43 -14.81 -18.81 -11.10
C SER A 43 -15.93 -19.08 -10.08
N GLN A 44 -16.13 -20.34 -9.69
CA GLN A 44 -17.17 -20.77 -8.74
C GLN A 44 -16.64 -20.93 -7.31
N LEU A 45 -15.40 -20.48 -7.06
CA LEU A 45 -14.73 -20.59 -5.78
C LEU A 45 -14.57 -19.23 -5.11
N SER A 46 -14.59 -19.22 -3.77
CA SER A 46 -14.19 -18.05 -2.99
C SER A 46 -12.69 -17.75 -3.15
N GLY A 47 -12.24 -16.57 -2.73
CA GLY A 47 -10.82 -16.21 -2.74
C GLY A 47 -9.93 -17.25 -2.04
N GLY A 48 -10.27 -17.62 -0.81
CA GLY A 48 -9.52 -18.61 -0.04
C GLY A 48 -9.56 -20.01 -0.63
N GLN A 49 -10.68 -20.41 -1.25
CA GLN A 49 -10.78 -21.68 -1.97
C GLN A 49 -9.86 -21.70 -3.20
N ARG A 50 -9.80 -20.59 -3.97
CA ARG A 50 -8.85 -20.48 -5.10
C ARG A 50 -7.40 -20.60 -4.62
N GLN A 51 -7.07 -20.00 -3.48
CA GLN A 51 -5.73 -20.11 -2.89
C GLN A 51 -5.39 -21.55 -2.51
N ARG A 52 -6.32 -22.26 -1.86
CA ARG A 52 -6.18 -23.69 -1.54
C ARG A 52 -6.00 -24.56 -2.77
N VAL A 53 -6.68 -24.27 -3.88
CA VAL A 53 -6.45 -24.95 -5.17
C VAL A 53 -5.03 -24.70 -5.68
N ALA A 54 -4.52 -23.47 -5.59
CA ALA A 54 -3.15 -23.16 -5.99
C ALA A 54 -2.10 -23.94 -5.17
N ILE A 55 -2.32 -24.06 -3.86
CA ILE A 55 -1.48 -24.87 -2.97
C ILE A 55 -1.56 -26.36 -3.35
N ALA A 56 -2.77 -26.91 -3.55
CA ALA A 56 -2.94 -28.30 -3.99
C ALA A 56 -2.21 -28.58 -5.30
N ARG A 57 -2.28 -27.64 -6.26
CA ARG A 57 -1.56 -27.72 -7.54
C ARG A 57 -0.05 -27.76 -7.36
N ALA A 58 0.50 -27.06 -6.37
CA ALA A 58 1.92 -27.13 -6.06
C ALA A 58 2.29 -28.45 -5.36
N LEU A 59 1.45 -28.89 -4.41
CA LEU A 59 1.69 -30.09 -3.59
C LEU A 59 1.51 -31.40 -4.34
N VAL A 60 0.73 -31.44 -5.42
CA VAL A 60 0.50 -32.65 -6.22
C VAL A 60 1.82 -33.27 -6.72
N ASN A 61 2.85 -32.44 -6.92
CA ASN A 61 4.18 -32.86 -7.37
C ASN A 61 5.09 -33.33 -6.24
N GLN A 62 4.61 -33.35 -5.00
CA GLN A 62 5.36 -33.67 -3.78
C GLN A 62 6.72 -32.94 -3.72
N PRO A 63 6.74 -31.60 -3.81
CA PRO A 63 7.98 -30.84 -3.82
C PRO A 63 8.66 -30.87 -2.43
N ARG A 64 9.99 -30.81 -2.42
CA ARG A 64 10.75 -30.64 -1.16
C ARG A 64 10.67 -29.20 -0.62
N VAL A 65 10.47 -28.24 -1.52
CA VAL A 65 10.41 -26.80 -1.23
C VAL A 65 9.18 -26.21 -1.91
N LEU A 66 8.38 -25.46 -1.15
CA LEU A 66 7.25 -24.69 -1.64
C LEU A 66 7.59 -23.20 -1.59
N LEU A 67 7.51 -22.54 -2.75
CA LEU A 67 7.73 -21.10 -2.89
C LEU A 67 6.36 -20.42 -3.06
N LEU A 68 6.10 -19.38 -2.27
CA LEU A 68 4.84 -18.63 -2.28
C LEU A 68 5.12 -17.14 -2.41
N ASP A 69 4.54 -16.49 -3.42
CA ASP A 69 4.67 -15.05 -3.62
C ASP A 69 3.36 -14.37 -3.24
N GLU A 70 3.38 -13.55 -2.19
CA GLU A 70 2.23 -12.81 -1.65
C GLU A 70 0.95 -13.66 -1.51
N PRO A 71 1.02 -14.86 -0.88
CA PRO A 71 -0.05 -15.85 -0.96
C PRO A 71 -1.38 -15.41 -0.32
N LEU A 72 -1.38 -14.38 0.51
CA LEU A 72 -2.55 -13.97 1.29
C LEU A 72 -2.97 -12.52 1.04
N GLY A 73 -2.27 -11.78 0.18
CA GLY A 73 -2.50 -10.35 -0.04
C GLY A 73 -3.88 -10.01 -0.62
N ALA A 74 -4.47 -10.92 -1.40
CA ALA A 74 -5.78 -10.72 -2.03
C ALA A 74 -6.99 -11.12 -1.16
N LEU A 75 -6.76 -11.62 0.06
CA LEU A 75 -7.82 -12.10 0.96
C LEU A 75 -8.26 -11.00 1.94
N ASP A 76 -9.52 -11.05 2.37
CA ASP A 76 -10.00 -10.22 3.47
C ASP A 76 -9.32 -10.62 4.79
N LEU A 77 -9.32 -9.71 5.78
CA LEU A 77 -8.58 -9.89 7.04
C LEU A 77 -8.95 -11.19 7.77
N LYS A 78 -10.25 -11.50 7.88
CA LYS A 78 -10.73 -12.68 8.62
C LYS A 78 -10.32 -13.97 7.93
N LEU A 79 -10.48 -14.02 6.60
CA LEU A 79 -10.08 -15.18 5.81
C LEU A 79 -8.56 -15.33 5.78
N ARG A 80 -7.82 -14.23 5.74
CA ARG A 80 -6.37 -14.20 5.81
C ARG A 80 -5.88 -14.86 7.10
N GLU A 81 -6.34 -14.42 8.27
CA GLU A 81 -5.96 -15.00 9.57
C GLU A 81 -6.24 -16.51 9.63
N GLN A 82 -7.42 -16.94 9.17
CA GLN A 82 -7.76 -18.35 9.08
C GLN A 82 -6.78 -19.11 8.18
N MET A 83 -6.46 -18.55 7.01
CA MET A 83 -5.54 -19.19 6.06
C MET A 83 -4.10 -19.22 6.55
N GLN A 84 -3.64 -18.24 7.33
CA GLN A 84 -2.31 -18.27 7.96
C GLN A 84 -2.16 -19.49 8.87
N PHE A 85 -3.15 -19.72 9.73
CA PHE A 85 -3.16 -20.87 10.64
C PHE A 85 -3.15 -22.20 9.88
N GLU A 86 -3.99 -22.31 8.84
CA GLU A 86 -4.12 -23.52 8.03
C GLU A 86 -2.83 -23.82 7.25
N LEU A 87 -2.18 -22.80 6.69
CA LEU A 87 -0.90 -22.94 6.01
C LEU A 87 0.21 -23.44 6.94
N LYS A 88 0.28 -22.89 8.16
CA LYS A 88 1.25 -23.31 9.17
C LYS A 88 1.03 -24.77 9.58
N LYS A 89 -0.24 -25.15 9.81
CA LYS A 89 -0.61 -26.54 10.10
C LYS A 89 -0.23 -27.49 8.96
N LEU A 90 -0.56 -27.12 7.72
CA LEU A 90 -0.24 -27.90 6.54
C LEU A 90 1.28 -28.08 6.36
N GLN A 91 2.06 -27.03 6.62
CA GLN A 91 3.52 -27.08 6.58
C GLN A 91 4.07 -28.08 7.62
N GLN A 92 3.54 -28.06 8.84
CA GLN A 92 3.94 -28.97 9.91
C GLN A 92 3.58 -30.44 9.60
N GLU A 93 2.38 -30.67 9.06
CA GLU A 93 1.91 -32.02 8.68
C GLU A 93 2.71 -32.62 7.53
N LEU A 94 3.07 -31.82 6.53
CA LEU A 94 3.79 -32.28 5.34
C LEU A 94 5.31 -32.34 5.52
N GLY A 95 5.88 -31.61 6.49
CA GLY A 95 7.32 -31.57 6.74
C GLY A 95 8.14 -31.00 5.58
N ILE A 96 7.53 -30.20 4.70
CA ILE A 96 8.20 -29.58 3.55
C ILE A 96 8.73 -28.18 3.90
N THR A 97 9.74 -27.72 3.17
CA THR A 97 10.30 -26.37 3.38
C THR A 97 9.40 -25.33 2.73
N PHE A 98 8.91 -24.36 3.51
CA PHE A 98 8.13 -23.23 2.98
C PHE A 98 9.02 -21.99 2.93
N ILE A 99 9.04 -21.33 1.76
CA ILE A 99 9.62 -20.01 1.59
C ILE A 99 8.52 -19.14 1.01
N PHE A 100 8.16 -18.07 1.71
CA PHE A 100 7.18 -17.14 1.21
C PHE A 100 7.67 -15.70 1.29
N VAL A 101 7.17 -14.88 0.38
CA VAL A 101 7.43 -13.44 0.31
C VAL A 101 6.11 -12.73 0.62
N THR A 102 6.17 -11.74 1.51
CA THR A 102 5.01 -10.92 1.88
C THR A 102 5.47 -9.50 2.21
N HIS A 103 4.60 -8.54 1.94
CA HIS A 103 4.70 -7.16 2.41
C HIS A 103 4.05 -6.96 3.78
N ASP A 104 3.27 -7.93 4.26
CA ASP A 104 2.61 -7.89 5.57
C ASP A 104 3.56 -8.40 6.66
N GLN A 105 3.88 -7.51 7.60
CA GLN A 105 4.81 -7.81 8.69
C GLN A 105 4.21 -8.80 9.69
N GLY A 106 2.90 -8.74 9.91
CA GLY A 106 2.19 -9.66 10.81
C GLY A 106 2.26 -11.09 10.29
N GLU A 107 2.05 -11.29 8.99
CA GLU A 107 2.22 -12.57 8.32
C GLU A 107 3.64 -13.12 8.48
N ALA A 108 4.65 -12.29 8.20
CA ALA A 108 6.05 -12.68 8.34
C ALA A 108 6.39 -13.13 9.77
N LEU A 109 5.92 -12.39 10.78
CA LEU A 109 6.23 -12.67 12.18
C LEU A 109 5.44 -13.85 12.77
N SER A 110 4.20 -14.09 12.31
CA SER A 110 3.32 -15.13 12.88
C SER A 110 3.55 -16.52 12.27
N MET A 111 3.84 -16.58 10.96
CA MET A 111 3.93 -17.82 10.21
C MET A 111 5.34 -18.38 10.08
N SER A 112 6.37 -17.53 10.19
CA SER A 112 7.75 -17.94 9.86
C SER A 112 8.54 -18.41 11.08
N ASP A 113 9.36 -19.44 10.90
CA ASP A 113 10.39 -19.78 11.89
C ASP A 113 11.57 -18.80 11.85
N ARG A 114 11.87 -18.29 10.65
CA ARG A 114 12.93 -17.31 10.38
C ARG A 114 12.45 -16.31 9.33
N VAL A 115 12.83 -15.05 9.49
CA VAL A 115 12.46 -13.95 8.59
C VAL A 115 13.72 -13.30 8.06
N ALA A 116 13.79 -13.11 6.74
CA ALA A 116 14.84 -12.36 6.08
C ALA A 116 14.31 -10.99 5.64
N VAL A 117 14.91 -9.91 6.13
CA VAL A 117 14.55 -8.54 5.75
C VAL A 117 15.47 -8.08 4.63
N PHE A 118 14.87 -7.63 3.54
CA PHE A 118 15.58 -7.10 2.37
C PHE A 118 15.52 -5.58 2.35
N ASN A 119 16.61 -4.96 1.91
CA ASN A 119 16.72 -3.54 1.64
C ASN A 119 17.58 -3.35 0.38
N ASN A 120 17.05 -2.65 -0.63
CA ASN A 120 17.74 -2.39 -1.89
C ASN A 120 18.41 -3.64 -2.51
N GLY A 121 17.71 -4.77 -2.48
CA GLY A 121 18.18 -6.04 -3.03
C GLY A 121 19.22 -6.79 -2.18
N ARG A 122 19.55 -6.30 -0.98
CA ARG A 122 20.46 -6.96 -0.02
C ARG A 122 19.72 -7.41 1.22
N ILE A 123 20.16 -8.51 1.80
CA ILE A 123 19.65 -8.98 3.09
C ILE A 123 20.30 -8.15 4.20
N GLU A 124 19.49 -7.41 4.95
CA GLU A 124 19.92 -6.64 6.12
C GLU A 124 20.07 -7.53 7.35
N GLN A 125 19.10 -8.42 7.55
CA GLN A 125 19.04 -9.29 8.72
C GLN A 125 18.23 -10.56 8.43
N VAL A 126 18.70 -11.68 8.96
CA VAL A 126 17.94 -12.95 8.99
C VAL A 126 17.99 -13.50 10.39
N ASP A 127 16.86 -13.49 11.09
CA ASP A 127 16.75 -13.96 12.46
C ASP A 127 15.35 -14.56 12.71
N THR A 128 15.11 -15.09 13.91
CA THR A 128 13.75 -15.50 14.33
C THR A 128 12.86 -14.26 14.45
N PRO A 129 11.53 -14.38 14.30
CA PRO A 129 10.61 -13.25 14.47
C PRO A 129 10.82 -12.46 15.77
N HIS A 130 11.08 -13.17 16.87
CA HIS A 130 11.29 -12.59 18.19
C HIS A 130 12.57 -11.76 18.27
N GLU A 131 13.70 -12.29 17.81
CA GLU A 131 14.97 -11.56 17.79
C GLU A 131 14.93 -10.40 16.78
N LEU A 132 14.28 -10.59 15.63
CA LEU A 132 14.10 -9.54 14.64
C LEU A 132 13.30 -8.35 15.19
N TYR A 133 12.26 -8.64 16.00
CA TYR A 133 11.42 -7.62 16.61
C TYR A 133 12.10 -6.89 17.77
N LEU A 134 12.70 -7.64 18.71
CA LEU A 134 13.27 -7.10 19.94
C LEU A 134 14.70 -6.61 19.82
N ARG A 135 15.49 -7.20 18.93
CA ARG A 135 16.92 -6.91 18.73
C ARG A 135 17.25 -6.67 17.26
N PRO A 136 16.67 -5.62 16.64
CA PRO A 136 17.05 -5.23 15.29
C PRO A 136 18.52 -4.81 15.24
N ARG A 137 19.26 -5.29 14.24
CA ARG A 137 20.70 -5.01 14.06
C ARG A 137 20.96 -3.69 13.36
N THR A 138 20.00 -3.19 12.59
CA THR A 138 20.14 -1.92 11.86
C THR A 138 18.94 -1.00 12.12
N PRO A 139 19.12 0.34 12.05
CA PRO A 139 18.01 1.29 12.19
C PRO A 139 16.89 1.05 11.18
N PHE A 140 17.25 0.61 9.97
CA PHE A 140 16.29 0.23 8.94
C PHE A 140 15.39 -0.89 9.44
N VAL A 141 15.94 -2.02 9.90
CA VAL A 141 15.15 -3.15 10.41
C VAL A 141 14.30 -2.74 11.60
N ALA A 142 14.85 -1.90 12.50
CA ALA A 142 14.11 -1.38 13.66
C ALA A 142 12.89 -0.55 13.26
N SER A 143 13.02 0.28 12.22
CA SER A 143 11.93 1.11 11.67
C SER A 143 10.98 0.34 10.76
N PHE A 144 11.46 -0.73 10.11
CA PHE A 144 10.71 -1.49 9.12
C PHE A 144 9.84 -2.56 9.78
N VAL A 145 10.37 -3.30 10.75
CA VAL A 145 9.65 -4.40 11.41
C VAL A 145 8.92 -3.85 12.62
N GLY A 146 7.59 -3.69 12.52
CA GLY A 146 6.74 -3.10 13.53
C GLY A 146 6.78 -1.56 13.54
N THR A 147 6.03 -0.95 14.46
CA THR A 147 6.13 0.48 14.72
C THR A 147 7.26 0.72 15.75
N SER A 148 8.15 1.67 15.51
CA SER A 148 9.21 2.03 16.47
C SER A 148 9.48 3.53 16.49
N ASN A 149 9.87 4.05 17.65
CA ASN A 149 10.48 5.36 17.76
C ASN A 149 11.98 5.18 17.61
N VAL A 150 12.56 5.76 16.56
CA VAL A 150 14.01 5.72 16.34
C VAL A 150 14.61 7.05 16.77
N PHE A 151 15.46 7.02 17.77
CA PHE A 151 16.19 8.17 18.28
C PHE A 151 17.59 8.20 17.66
N THR A 152 17.93 9.32 17.00
CA THR A 152 19.30 9.62 16.61
C THR A 152 20.13 9.99 17.84
N ASP A 153 21.46 9.97 17.74
CA ASP A 153 22.37 10.32 18.84
C ASP A 153 22.02 11.67 19.50
N ALA A 154 21.87 12.73 18.68
CA ALA A 154 21.49 14.06 19.17
C ALA A 154 20.10 14.07 19.84
N LEU A 155 19.17 13.22 19.41
CA LEU A 155 17.84 13.14 20.00
C LEU A 155 17.86 12.31 21.30
N ALA A 156 18.57 11.18 21.32
CA ALA A 156 18.75 10.35 22.50
C ALA A 156 19.46 11.11 23.62
N GLN A 157 20.44 11.96 23.30
CA GLN A 157 21.14 12.76 24.29
C GLN A 157 20.22 13.83 24.89
N ARG A 158 19.37 14.46 24.07
CA ARG A 158 18.41 15.47 24.54
C ARG A 158 17.25 14.88 25.33
N VAL A 159 16.66 13.79 24.85
CA VAL A 159 15.42 13.22 25.40
C VAL A 159 15.70 12.22 26.51
N CYS A 160 16.77 11.43 26.39
CA CYS A 160 17.08 10.33 27.30
C CYS A 160 18.38 10.55 28.09
N GLY A 161 19.19 11.56 27.75
CA GLY A 161 20.53 11.72 28.32
C GLY A 161 21.51 10.62 27.90
N LEU A 162 21.20 9.86 26.85
CA LEU A 162 21.99 8.73 26.37
C LEU A 162 22.76 9.08 25.10
N SER A 163 23.99 8.61 24.97
CA SER A 163 24.77 8.73 23.73
C SER A 163 24.62 7.48 22.87
N GLY A 164 24.30 7.65 21.60
CA GLY A 164 24.09 6.62 20.61
C GLY A 164 22.70 6.69 19.96
N SER A 165 22.51 5.92 18.90
CA SER A 165 21.19 5.74 18.28
C SER A 165 20.43 4.61 18.98
N TYR A 166 19.17 4.84 19.30
CA TYR A 166 18.33 3.88 20.01
C TYR A 166 17.00 3.68 19.29
N SER A 167 16.40 2.51 19.46
CA SER A 167 15.06 2.20 19.01
C SER A 167 14.20 1.84 20.20
N LEU A 168 13.09 2.54 20.38
CA LEU A 168 12.13 2.30 21.46
C LEU A 168 10.76 1.99 20.89
N ARG A 169 10.30 0.77 21.17
CA ARG A 169 8.98 0.31 20.75
C ARG A 169 7.88 1.06 21.51
N PRO A 170 6.79 1.50 20.84
CA PRO A 170 5.69 2.23 21.46
C PRO A 170 5.08 1.51 22.66
N GLU A 171 4.99 0.18 22.62
CA GLU A 171 4.43 -0.66 23.68
C GLU A 171 5.32 -0.81 24.90
N HIS A 172 6.59 -0.43 24.79
CA HIS A 172 7.46 -0.36 25.95
C HIS A 172 7.27 0.95 26.71
N ILE A 173 6.73 2.01 26.08
CA ILE A 173 6.49 3.30 26.74
C ILE A 173 5.19 3.23 27.55
N ARG A 174 5.25 3.68 28.81
CA ARG A 174 4.12 3.76 29.73
C ARG A 174 3.69 5.21 29.88
N LEU A 175 2.40 5.50 29.79
CA LEU A 175 1.86 6.80 30.16
C LEU A 175 1.59 6.83 31.66
N ASP A 176 1.94 7.94 32.31
CA ASP A 176 1.58 8.25 33.70
C ASP A 176 1.98 7.19 34.75
N GLY A 177 3.04 6.42 34.49
CA GLY A 177 3.65 5.46 35.43
C GLY A 177 5.09 5.84 35.83
N GLU A 178 5.65 5.22 36.87
CA GLU A 178 7.03 5.47 37.30
C GLU A 178 8.07 4.87 36.34
N GLY A 179 9.20 5.57 36.17
CA GLY A 179 10.33 5.11 35.35
C GLY A 179 11.61 5.95 35.53
N GLU A 180 12.74 5.39 35.08
CA GLU A 180 14.07 6.00 35.19
C GLU A 180 14.25 7.22 34.26
N ILE A 181 13.69 7.15 33.05
CA ILE A 181 13.73 8.24 32.06
C ILE A 181 12.31 8.77 31.86
N GLN A 182 12.14 10.08 32.04
CA GLN A 182 10.84 10.73 31.99
C GLN A 182 10.85 11.86 30.98
N VAL A 183 9.86 11.86 30.10
CA VAL A 183 9.75 12.86 29.03
C VAL A 183 8.34 13.44 29.05
N GLN A 184 8.25 14.76 29.05
CA GLN A 184 6.96 15.45 28.97
C GLN A 184 6.60 15.74 27.51
N GLY A 185 5.36 15.43 27.14
CA GLY A 185 4.81 15.69 25.83
C GLY A 185 3.33 16.05 25.90
N ARG A 186 2.83 16.68 24.85
CA ARG A 186 1.41 16.97 24.67
C ARG A 186 0.82 15.94 23.71
N VAL A 187 -0.29 15.31 24.12
CA VAL A 187 -1.05 14.42 23.23
C VAL A 187 -1.56 15.23 22.02
N GLN A 188 -1.16 14.81 20.82
CA GLN A 188 -1.66 15.36 19.57
C GLN A 188 -2.79 14.52 19.00
N ALA A 189 -2.66 13.19 19.07
CA ALA A 189 -3.64 12.27 18.52
C ALA A 189 -3.78 11.03 19.41
N VAL A 190 -4.99 10.50 19.44
CA VAL A 190 -5.35 9.24 20.12
C VAL A 190 -6.06 8.36 19.10
N GLN A 191 -5.57 7.14 18.92
CA GLN A 191 -6.14 6.15 18.03
C GLN A 191 -6.47 4.86 18.79
N PHE A 192 -7.75 4.55 18.90
CA PHE A 192 -8.22 3.30 19.50
C PHE A 192 -8.12 2.16 18.48
N GLN A 193 -7.39 1.08 18.81
CA GLN A 193 -7.17 -0.10 17.96
C GLN A 193 -7.78 -1.37 18.57
N GLY A 194 -8.78 -1.23 19.45
CA GLY A 194 -9.41 -2.35 20.14
C GLY A 194 -8.60 -2.81 21.35
N ALA A 195 -7.66 -3.74 21.15
CA ALA A 195 -6.84 -4.30 22.23
C ALA A 195 -5.81 -3.32 22.80
N ALA A 196 -5.43 -2.30 22.03
CA ALA A 196 -4.54 -1.24 22.44
C ALA A 196 -5.02 0.13 21.97
N THR A 197 -4.59 1.17 22.67
CA THR A 197 -4.75 2.56 22.25
C THR A 197 -3.37 3.14 21.95
N ARG A 198 -3.23 3.73 20.77
CA ARG A 198 -2.01 4.39 20.31
C ARG A 198 -2.14 5.89 20.53
N PHE A 199 -1.12 6.48 21.13
CA PHE A 199 -1.01 7.91 21.41
C PHE A 199 0.16 8.47 20.62
N GLU A 200 -0.07 9.59 19.94
CA GLU A 200 0.98 10.41 19.34
C GLU A 200 1.22 11.62 20.24
N LEU A 201 2.38 11.69 20.85
CA LEU A 201 2.81 12.77 21.72
C LEU A 201 3.74 13.70 20.93
N ARG A 202 3.58 15.01 21.11
CA ARG A 202 4.58 16.01 20.70
C ARG A 202 5.38 16.44 21.91
N LEU A 203 6.69 16.26 21.84
CA LEU A 203 7.60 16.71 22.88
C LEU A 203 7.76 18.24 22.82
N ALA A 204 8.25 18.85 23.90
CA ALA A 204 8.43 20.30 24.00
C ALA A 204 9.26 20.91 22.84
N GLU A 205 10.18 20.12 22.28
CA GLU A 205 11.07 20.53 21.17
C GLU A 205 10.51 20.21 19.77
N GLY A 206 9.26 19.75 19.67
CA GLY A 206 8.57 19.54 18.40
C GLY A 206 8.69 18.13 17.80
N GLU A 207 9.54 17.28 18.39
CA GLU A 207 9.70 15.86 18.07
C GLU A 207 8.41 15.06 18.38
N LYS A 208 8.20 13.97 17.65
CA LYS A 208 7.04 13.08 17.80
C LYS A 208 7.43 11.79 18.51
N LEU A 209 6.58 11.35 19.42
CA LEU A 209 6.76 10.10 20.16
C LEU A 209 5.46 9.29 20.11
N LEU A 210 5.56 8.06 19.61
CA LEU A 210 4.45 7.12 19.53
C LEU A 210 4.46 6.22 20.76
N VAL A 211 3.32 6.12 21.43
CA VAL A 211 3.13 5.25 22.61
C VAL A 211 1.95 4.32 22.33
N SER A 212 2.05 3.06 22.74
CA SER A 212 0.96 2.08 22.58
C SER A 212 0.66 1.45 23.92
N GLN A 213 -0.55 1.66 24.44
CA GLN A 213 -0.96 1.12 25.73
C GLN A 213 -2.04 0.07 25.54
N ALA A 214 -1.88 -1.09 26.19
CA ALA A 214 -2.91 -2.13 26.20
C ALA A 214 -4.16 -1.62 26.95
N ASN A 215 -5.34 -1.86 26.39
CA ASN A 215 -6.62 -1.48 26.99
C ASN A 215 -7.05 -2.54 28.02
N LEU A 216 -6.34 -2.57 29.16
CA LEU A 216 -6.57 -3.57 30.23
C LEU A 216 -7.74 -3.22 31.15
N THR A 217 -8.03 -1.93 31.29
CA THR A 217 -9.15 -1.38 32.05
C THR A 217 -9.96 -0.52 31.10
N GLY A 218 -11.29 -0.64 31.09
CA GLY A 218 -12.20 0.08 30.17
C GLY A 218 -12.24 1.61 30.32
N THR A 219 -11.20 2.20 30.90
CA THR A 219 -10.99 3.63 31.09
C THR A 219 -10.10 4.17 29.98
N THR A 220 -10.65 5.04 29.14
CA THR A 220 -9.90 5.79 28.14
C THR A 220 -9.10 6.90 28.84
N PRO A 221 -7.77 6.99 28.68
CA PRO A 221 -7.01 8.15 29.15
C PRO A 221 -7.55 9.41 28.46
N GLY A 222 -7.94 10.41 29.25
CA GLY A 222 -8.52 11.65 28.74
C GLY A 222 -7.56 12.45 27.86
N THR A 223 -8.12 13.29 26.99
CA THR A 223 -7.40 14.25 26.13
C THR A 223 -6.85 15.41 26.98
N GLY A 224 -5.79 15.14 27.74
CA GLY A 224 -5.03 16.11 28.53
C GLY A 224 -3.52 15.93 28.33
N TRP A 225 -2.71 16.76 29.00
CA TRP A 225 -1.26 16.54 29.08
C TRP A 225 -1.01 15.20 29.77
N SER A 226 -0.48 14.22 29.05
CA SER A 226 -0.06 12.94 29.63
C SER A 226 1.45 12.79 29.50
N GLN A 227 2.08 12.31 30.55
CA GLN A 227 3.53 12.18 30.60
C GLN A 227 3.92 10.77 30.13
N GLY A 228 4.65 10.68 29.02
CA GLY A 228 5.17 9.42 28.49
C GLY A 228 6.51 9.06 29.16
N ARG A 229 6.61 7.87 29.72
CA ARG A 229 7.75 7.41 30.52
C ARG A 229 8.17 6.00 30.15
N TRP A 230 9.44 5.67 30.32
CA TRP A 230 9.93 4.32 30.10
C TRP A 230 11.18 4.04 30.93
N SER A 231 11.40 2.77 31.30
CA SER A 231 12.62 2.29 31.94
C SER A 231 13.32 1.29 31.03
N PRO A 232 14.64 1.43 30.77
CA PRO A 232 15.38 0.46 29.98
C PRO A 232 15.35 -0.94 30.64
N PRO A 233 15.21 -2.03 29.85
CA PRO A 233 15.30 -3.37 30.41
C PRO A 233 16.69 -3.60 30.99
N ARG A 234 16.74 -4.17 32.21
CA ARG A 234 17.99 -4.59 32.87
C ARG A 234 18.60 -5.79 32.14
N GLY A 235 19.18 -5.55 30.98
CA GLY A 235 19.87 -6.52 30.16
C GLY A 235 20.71 -5.78 29.13
N ARG A 236 22.04 -5.87 29.26
CA ARG A 236 23.09 -5.24 28.42
C ARG A 236 22.56 -4.58 27.15
N ALA A 237 22.32 -3.26 27.23
CA ALA A 237 22.27 -2.41 26.06
C ALA A 237 23.58 -2.63 25.30
N THR A 238 23.51 -3.13 24.07
CA THR A 238 24.68 -3.31 23.22
C THR A 238 24.90 -1.98 22.48
N PRO A 239 25.94 -1.20 22.83
CA PRO A 239 26.24 0.02 22.10
C PRO A 239 26.72 -0.32 20.70
N TRP A 240 26.01 0.17 19.68
CA TRP A 240 26.45 0.10 18.30
C TRP A 240 27.37 1.28 18.02
N CYS A 241 28.69 1.05 18.02
CA CYS A 241 29.67 2.03 17.56
C CYS A 241 30.63 1.41 16.55
N ARG A 242 30.51 1.83 15.28
CA ARG A 242 31.69 2.14 14.47
C ARG A 242 31.37 3.31 13.54
N CYS A 243 32.00 4.43 13.88
CA CYS A 243 31.90 5.75 13.29
C CYS A 243 32.50 5.79 11.86
N MET A 244 31.81 6.44 10.93
CA MET A 244 32.43 7.13 9.79
C MET A 244 31.89 8.56 9.74
N ARG A 245 32.77 9.53 9.97
CA ARG A 245 32.55 10.99 9.95
C ARG A 245 32.69 11.54 8.53
N ARG A 246 31.81 12.47 8.12
CA ARG A 246 32.16 13.78 7.51
C ARG A 246 30.92 14.55 7.04
N GLY A 247 30.93 15.86 7.27
CA GLY A 247 30.22 16.86 6.45
C GLY A 247 29.40 17.87 7.24
N GLU A 248 30.02 18.95 7.71
CA GLU A 248 29.36 20.20 8.10
C GLU A 248 28.77 20.91 6.87
N MET A 249 27.58 21.52 7.01
CA MET A 249 27.08 22.56 6.11
C MET A 249 26.33 23.62 6.92
N ASP A 250 26.81 24.86 6.82
CA ASP A 250 26.23 26.07 7.35
C ASP A 250 24.90 26.44 6.65
N MET A 251 23.93 26.95 7.42
CA MET A 251 22.72 27.56 6.90
C MET A 251 22.83 29.09 6.90
N SER A 252 22.68 29.70 5.73
CA SER A 252 22.41 31.14 5.57
C SER A 252 20.99 31.36 5.05
N VAL A 253 20.21 32.20 5.72
CA VAL A 253 18.87 32.62 5.29
C VAL A 253 19.00 33.92 4.47
N SER A 254 18.51 33.91 3.23
CA SER A 254 18.37 35.10 2.38
C SER A 254 16.89 35.47 2.22
N PRO A 255 16.52 36.77 2.17
CA PRO A 255 15.15 37.21 1.92
C PRO A 255 14.75 37.03 0.43
N PRO A 256 13.45 37.00 0.10
CA PRO A 256 12.98 36.60 -1.23
C PRO A 256 13.26 37.67 -2.29
N PRO A 257 13.62 37.28 -3.55
CA PRO A 257 13.79 38.25 -4.62
C PRO A 257 12.45 38.60 -5.29
N ALA A 258 12.37 39.86 -5.74
CA ALA A 258 11.30 40.38 -6.58
C ALA A 258 11.15 39.56 -7.87
N SER A 259 9.91 39.17 -8.19
CA SER A 259 9.59 38.28 -9.30
C SER A 259 9.63 38.97 -10.67
N HIS A 260 10.84 39.08 -11.25
CA HIS A 260 11.00 39.24 -12.71
C HIS A 260 11.00 37.88 -13.42
N GLY A 261 9.96 37.07 -13.15
CA GLY A 261 9.81 35.72 -13.71
C GLY A 261 8.85 35.64 -14.90
N LEU A 262 8.94 34.55 -15.67
CA LEU A 262 8.02 34.18 -16.75
C LEU A 262 6.54 34.36 -16.37
N SER A 263 6.18 34.18 -15.10
CA SER A 263 4.82 34.37 -14.56
C SER A 263 4.29 35.80 -14.74
N GLY A 264 5.14 36.82 -14.57
CA GLY A 264 4.77 38.23 -14.78
C GLY A 264 4.62 38.60 -16.26
N ARG A 265 5.34 37.92 -17.15
CA ARG A 265 5.18 38.07 -18.61
C ARG A 265 3.96 37.30 -19.13
N LEU A 266 3.64 36.15 -18.54
CA LEU A 266 2.47 35.33 -18.88
C LEU A 266 1.17 36.01 -18.43
N SER A 267 1.13 36.62 -17.25
CA SER A 267 -0.03 37.39 -16.78
C SER A 267 -0.30 38.62 -17.64
N ALA A 268 0.75 39.32 -18.08
CA ALA A 268 0.65 40.45 -19.01
C ALA A 268 0.17 40.03 -20.42
N LEU A 269 0.55 38.83 -20.89
CA LEU A 269 0.08 38.27 -22.17
C LEU A 269 -1.40 37.88 -22.11
N PHE A 270 -1.84 37.30 -20.99
CA PHE A 270 -3.25 36.97 -20.72
C PHE A 270 -4.15 38.22 -20.77
N TRP A 271 -3.66 39.36 -20.26
CA TRP A 271 -4.41 40.62 -20.26
C TRP A 271 -4.52 41.29 -21.63
N ARG A 272 -3.55 41.05 -22.53
CA ARG A 272 -3.52 41.65 -23.88
C ARG A 272 -4.37 40.91 -24.92
N ARG A 273 -4.66 39.61 -24.73
CA ARG A 273 -5.44 38.79 -25.69
C ARG A 273 -6.42 37.86 -24.98
N PRO A 274 -7.64 38.32 -24.62
CA PRO A 274 -8.60 37.53 -23.82
C PRO A 274 -9.09 36.25 -24.52
N ALA A 275 -9.14 36.22 -25.85
CA ALA A 275 -9.48 35.00 -26.60
C ALA A 275 -8.44 33.88 -26.43
N LEU A 276 -7.16 34.25 -26.28
CA LEU A 276 -6.06 33.31 -26.06
C LEU A 276 -6.10 32.73 -24.64
N GLY A 277 -6.48 33.56 -23.67
CA GLY A 277 -6.70 33.11 -22.30
C GLY A 277 -7.87 32.13 -22.16
N LEU A 278 -8.99 32.41 -22.86
CA LEU A 278 -10.12 31.48 -22.92
C LEU A 278 -9.74 30.15 -23.59
N PHE A 279 -8.98 30.21 -24.69
CA PHE A 279 -8.50 29.02 -25.40
C PHE A 279 -7.60 28.16 -24.51
N LEU A 280 -6.62 28.76 -23.81
CA LEU A 280 -5.73 28.07 -22.88
C LEU A 280 -6.47 27.45 -21.69
N LEU A 281 -7.50 28.13 -21.16
CA LEU A 281 -8.30 27.65 -20.04
C LEU A 281 -9.19 26.46 -20.42
N LEU A 282 -9.67 26.43 -21.67
CA LEU A 282 -10.46 25.32 -22.22
C LEU A 282 -9.59 24.18 -22.78
N LEU A 283 -8.31 24.42 -23.06
CA LEU A 283 -7.38 23.42 -23.59
C LEU A 283 -7.21 22.23 -22.64
N GLY A 284 -7.05 22.48 -21.34
CA GLY A 284 -6.88 21.42 -20.33
C GLY A 284 -8.07 20.45 -20.28
N PRO A 285 -9.31 20.94 -20.10
CA PRO A 285 -10.51 20.12 -20.16
C PRO A 285 -10.73 19.41 -21.50
N LEU A 286 -10.48 20.07 -22.63
CA LEU A 286 -10.61 19.44 -23.96
C LEU A 286 -9.56 18.34 -24.19
N MET A 287 -8.33 18.56 -23.75
CA MET A 287 -7.26 17.57 -23.88
C MET A 287 -7.51 16.38 -22.96
N TRP A 288 -8.03 16.62 -21.75
CA TRP A 288 -8.49 15.57 -20.85
C TRP A 288 -9.64 14.77 -21.46
N PHE A 289 -10.59 15.45 -22.13
CA PHE A 289 -11.66 14.80 -22.87
C PHE A 289 -11.11 13.88 -23.98
N GLY A 290 -10.18 14.37 -24.79
CA GLY A 290 -9.55 13.58 -25.85
C GLY A 290 -8.76 12.38 -25.34
N ILE A 291 -7.90 12.57 -24.33
CA ILE A 291 -6.98 11.52 -23.88
C ILE A 291 -7.71 10.45 -23.06
N VAL A 292 -8.58 10.86 -22.12
CA VAL A 292 -9.21 9.90 -21.21
C VAL A 292 -10.38 9.19 -21.88
N TYR A 293 -11.20 9.89 -22.66
CA TYR A 293 -12.44 9.32 -23.22
C TYR A 293 -12.22 8.69 -24.59
N LEU A 294 -11.56 9.40 -25.51
CA LEU A 294 -11.24 8.81 -26.82
C LEU A 294 -10.21 7.70 -26.65
N GLY A 295 -9.23 7.86 -25.74
CA GLY A 295 -8.23 6.85 -25.44
C GLY A 295 -8.82 5.57 -24.83
N SER A 296 -9.73 5.68 -23.85
CA SER A 296 -10.37 4.49 -23.26
C SER A 296 -11.35 3.80 -24.21
N LEU A 297 -12.11 4.56 -25.00
CA LEU A 297 -12.98 3.99 -26.04
C LEU A 297 -12.16 3.32 -27.15
N PHE A 298 -11.06 3.94 -27.58
CA PHE A 298 -10.16 3.37 -28.58
C PHE A 298 -9.45 2.13 -28.03
N ALA A 299 -9.03 2.12 -26.76
CA ALA A 299 -8.45 0.95 -26.12
C ALA A 299 -9.44 -0.22 -26.02
N LEU A 300 -10.71 0.06 -25.69
CA LEU A 300 -11.78 -0.96 -25.68
C LEU A 300 -12.07 -1.50 -27.08
N LEU A 301 -12.16 -0.63 -28.08
CA LEU A 301 -12.32 -1.03 -29.48
C LEU A 301 -11.11 -1.84 -29.94
N TRP A 302 -9.89 -1.41 -29.60
CA TRP A 302 -8.63 -2.07 -29.92
C TRP A 302 -8.54 -3.45 -29.27
N GLN A 303 -8.97 -3.62 -28.01
CA GLN A 303 -9.11 -4.93 -27.37
C GLN A 303 -10.05 -5.87 -28.14
N GLY A 304 -11.04 -5.35 -28.85
CA GLY A 304 -11.92 -6.17 -29.71
C GLY A 304 -11.24 -6.79 -30.94
N PHE A 305 -10.09 -6.25 -31.37
CA PHE A 305 -9.32 -6.76 -32.53
C PHE A 305 -8.36 -7.89 -32.16
N TYR A 306 -8.09 -8.10 -30.87
CA TYR A 306 -7.07 -9.04 -30.41
C TYR A 306 -7.66 -10.07 -29.45
N THR A 307 -7.57 -11.34 -29.81
CA THR A 307 -7.82 -12.45 -28.91
C THR A 307 -6.51 -12.84 -28.23
N PHE A 308 -6.53 -12.78 -26.89
CA PHE A 308 -5.41 -13.25 -26.09
C PHE A 308 -5.60 -14.74 -25.82
N ASP A 309 -4.77 -15.57 -26.44
CA ASP A 309 -4.77 -17.00 -26.14
C ASP A 309 -3.87 -17.24 -24.91
N ASP A 310 -4.53 -17.44 -23.76
CA ASP A 310 -3.89 -17.61 -22.44
C ASP A 310 -2.89 -18.79 -22.41
N PHE A 311 -2.90 -19.67 -23.40
CA PHE A 311 -2.06 -20.87 -23.44
C PHE A 311 -0.76 -20.73 -24.24
N THR A 312 -0.72 -19.90 -25.27
CA THR A 312 0.46 -19.74 -26.14
C THR A 312 1.19 -18.41 -25.94
N MET A 313 0.63 -17.48 -25.16
CA MET A 313 1.15 -16.10 -25.02
C MET A 313 1.33 -15.39 -26.37
N SER A 314 0.57 -15.80 -27.40
CA SER A 314 0.59 -15.19 -28.72
C SER A 314 -0.65 -14.33 -28.93
N VAL A 315 -0.45 -13.10 -29.41
CA VAL A 315 -1.54 -12.18 -29.75
C VAL A 315 -1.92 -12.43 -31.22
N THR A 316 -3.08 -13.03 -31.45
CA THR A 316 -3.60 -13.27 -32.81
C THR A 316 -4.66 -12.22 -33.15
N PRO A 317 -4.51 -11.50 -34.29
CA PRO A 317 -5.51 -10.54 -34.73
C PRO A 317 -6.67 -11.27 -35.42
N ASP A 318 -7.69 -11.69 -34.66
CA ASP A 318 -8.87 -12.35 -35.21
C ASP A 318 -10.15 -11.55 -34.91
N LEU A 319 -10.78 -11.04 -35.98
CA LEU A 319 -12.00 -10.26 -35.90
C LEU A 319 -13.22 -11.19 -35.95
N THR A 320 -13.65 -11.69 -34.79
CA THR A 320 -14.81 -12.59 -34.69
C THR A 320 -16.03 -11.87 -34.12
N PHE A 321 -17.24 -12.26 -34.56
CA PHE A 321 -18.51 -11.73 -34.04
C PHE A 321 -18.68 -11.93 -32.52
N ALA A 322 -17.97 -12.91 -31.94
CA ALA A 322 -17.93 -13.14 -30.50
C ALA A 322 -17.19 -12.03 -29.74
N ASN A 323 -16.10 -11.48 -30.29
CA ASN A 323 -15.33 -10.39 -29.68
C ASN A 323 -16.12 -9.07 -29.67
N ILE A 324 -16.85 -8.78 -30.76
CA ILE A 324 -17.73 -7.62 -30.83
C ILE A 324 -18.85 -7.73 -29.77
N ARG A 325 -19.41 -8.93 -29.57
CA ARG A 325 -20.43 -9.16 -28.54
C ARG A 325 -19.86 -9.06 -27.11
N ALA A 326 -18.59 -9.39 -26.89
CA ALA A 326 -17.91 -9.24 -25.60
C ALA A 326 -17.74 -7.77 -25.18
N LEU A 327 -17.69 -6.83 -26.13
CA LEU A 327 -17.67 -5.40 -25.85
C LEU A 327 -18.93 -4.93 -25.10
N PHE A 328 -20.07 -5.57 -25.38
CA PHE A 328 -21.39 -5.27 -24.79
C PHE A 328 -21.71 -6.09 -23.53
N ASN A 329 -20.70 -6.66 -22.87
CA ASN A 329 -20.88 -7.39 -21.62
C ASN A 329 -21.34 -6.42 -20.49
N PRO A 330 -22.32 -6.77 -19.64
CA PRO A 330 -22.83 -5.91 -18.57
C PRO A 330 -21.77 -5.26 -17.66
N ALA A 331 -20.61 -5.90 -17.45
CA ALA A 331 -19.50 -5.32 -16.70
C ALA A 331 -18.87 -4.08 -17.36
N ASN A 332 -18.83 -4.04 -18.70
CA ASN A 332 -18.31 -2.89 -19.45
C ASN A 332 -19.32 -1.74 -19.51
N TYR A 333 -20.61 -2.05 -19.39
CA TYR A 333 -21.68 -1.06 -19.42
C TYR A 333 -21.59 -0.07 -18.25
N ASP A 334 -21.25 -0.56 -17.06
CA ASP A 334 -21.06 0.28 -15.87
C ASP A 334 -19.86 1.23 -16.03
N ILE A 335 -18.76 0.74 -16.62
CA ILE A 335 -17.58 1.55 -16.93
C ILE A 335 -17.94 2.64 -17.94
N ILE A 336 -18.63 2.31 -19.03
CA ILE A 336 -19.03 3.27 -20.06
C ILE A 336 -19.98 4.32 -19.50
N LEU A 337 -20.98 3.91 -18.69
CA LEU A 337 -21.98 4.82 -18.14
C LEU A 337 -21.38 5.77 -17.09
N ARG A 338 -20.53 5.26 -16.18
CA ARG A 338 -19.83 6.11 -15.19
C ARG A 338 -18.89 7.10 -15.86
N THR A 339 -18.23 6.65 -16.92
CA THR A 339 -17.34 7.49 -17.71
C THR A 339 -18.16 8.60 -18.39
N LEU A 340 -19.22 8.27 -19.12
CA LEU A 340 -20.08 9.25 -19.81
C LEU A 340 -20.72 10.26 -18.84
N THR A 341 -21.19 9.81 -17.68
CA THR A 341 -21.78 10.69 -16.66
C THR A 341 -20.76 11.64 -16.05
N MET A 342 -19.55 11.19 -15.72
CA MET A 342 -18.45 12.08 -15.32
C MET A 342 -18.09 13.08 -16.43
N ALA A 343 -18.07 12.65 -17.70
CA ALA A 343 -17.75 13.54 -18.82
C ALA A 343 -18.75 14.70 -18.92
N ILE A 344 -20.04 14.39 -18.87
CA ILE A 344 -21.11 15.38 -18.92
C ILE A 344 -21.04 16.31 -17.71
N ALA A 345 -20.83 15.77 -16.51
CA ALA A 345 -20.72 16.56 -15.29
C ALA A 345 -19.53 17.53 -15.30
N VAL A 346 -18.35 17.06 -15.72
CA VAL A 346 -17.14 17.91 -15.82
C VAL A 346 -17.31 18.97 -16.91
N THR A 347 -17.88 18.61 -18.06
CA THR A 347 -18.12 19.56 -19.15
C THR A 347 -19.11 20.65 -18.72
N LEU A 348 -20.20 20.28 -18.04
CA LEU A 348 -21.16 21.24 -17.49
C LEU A 348 -20.52 22.11 -16.40
N GLY A 349 -19.73 21.53 -15.49
CA GLY A 349 -19.03 22.27 -14.45
C GLY A 349 -18.04 23.29 -15.01
N CYS A 350 -17.25 22.90 -16.02
CA CYS A 350 -16.37 23.81 -16.73
C CYS A 350 -17.14 24.90 -17.47
N ALA A 351 -18.26 24.59 -18.14
CA ALA A 351 -19.08 25.58 -18.80
C ALA A 351 -19.68 26.60 -17.81
N ILE A 352 -20.20 26.13 -16.67
CA ILE A 352 -20.81 26.96 -15.63
C ILE A 352 -19.78 27.88 -14.97
N LEU A 353 -18.54 27.42 -14.75
CA LEU A 353 -17.50 28.24 -14.13
C LEU A 353 -16.77 29.15 -15.12
N ALA A 354 -16.49 28.66 -16.33
CA ALA A 354 -15.73 29.41 -17.33
C ALA A 354 -16.58 30.48 -18.02
N PHE A 355 -17.88 30.24 -18.23
CA PHE A 355 -18.74 31.17 -18.97
C PHE A 355 -18.97 32.52 -18.25
N PRO A 356 -19.27 32.58 -16.94
CA PRO A 356 -19.40 33.85 -16.21
C PRO A 356 -18.07 34.60 -16.16
N MET A 357 -16.95 33.87 -15.99
CA MET A 357 -15.61 34.46 -15.94
C MET A 357 -15.21 35.06 -17.30
N ALA A 358 -15.48 34.33 -18.38
CA ALA A 358 -15.29 34.80 -19.75
C ALA A 358 -16.17 36.00 -20.10
N TRP A 359 -17.44 35.96 -19.69
CA TRP A 359 -18.39 37.05 -19.90
C TRP A 359 -18.00 38.32 -19.13
N TYR A 360 -17.55 38.15 -17.88
CA TYR A 360 -17.05 39.23 -17.03
C TYR A 360 -15.80 39.87 -17.63
N MET A 361 -14.80 39.05 -18.01
CA MET A 361 -13.58 39.55 -18.65
C MET A 361 -13.86 40.26 -19.98
N ALA A 362 -14.77 39.75 -20.81
CA ALA A 362 -15.15 40.38 -22.07
C ALA A 362 -15.84 41.75 -21.87
N ARG A 363 -16.67 41.90 -20.82
CA ARG A 363 -17.29 43.19 -20.46
C ARG A 363 -16.30 44.18 -19.85
N TYR A 364 -15.36 43.69 -19.04
CA TYR A 364 -14.29 44.51 -18.45
C TYR A 364 -13.39 45.12 -19.53
N THR A 365 -12.99 44.33 -20.54
CA THR A 365 -12.16 44.80 -21.66
C THR A 365 -12.87 45.77 -22.62
N ARG A 366 -14.21 45.79 -22.64
CA ARG A 366 -14.99 46.76 -23.43
C ARG A 366 -15.19 48.11 -22.73
N GLY A 367 -14.53 48.34 -21.59
CA GLY A 367 -14.48 49.64 -20.91
C GLY A 367 -15.78 50.10 -20.24
N LYS A 368 -16.79 49.21 -20.09
CA LYS A 368 -18.11 49.59 -19.57
C LYS A 368 -18.22 49.58 -18.04
N TRP A 369 -17.21 49.10 -17.31
CA TRP A 369 -17.24 48.95 -15.84
C TRP A 369 -15.95 49.49 -15.23
N LYS A 370 -16.06 50.45 -14.30
CA LYS A 370 -14.92 50.96 -13.50
C LYS A 370 -14.68 50.06 -12.27
N PRO A 371 -13.43 49.87 -11.83
CA PRO A 371 -13.10 49.04 -10.68
C PRO A 371 -13.75 49.59 -9.40
N PHE A 372 -14.18 48.68 -8.52
CA PHE A 372 -14.62 49.00 -7.17
C PHE A 372 -13.44 49.66 -6.43
N SER A 373 -13.51 50.97 -6.23
CA SER A 373 -12.57 51.68 -5.35
C SER A 373 -12.95 51.35 -3.92
N ILE A 374 -12.21 50.43 -3.29
CA ILE A 374 -12.21 50.32 -1.84
C ILE A 374 -11.36 51.51 -1.36
N SER A 375 -12.04 52.57 -0.94
CA SER A 375 -11.42 53.65 -0.16
C SER A 375 -10.94 53.07 1.17
N GLN A 376 -9.75 53.53 1.57
CA GLN A 376 -8.89 53.10 2.67
C GLN A 376 -9.57 52.63 3.95
#